data_AF-A0A081A862-F1
#
_entry.id   AF-A0A081A862-F1
#
_cell.length_a   1.000
_cell.length_b   1.000
_cell.length_c   1.000
_cell.angle_alpha   90.00
_cell.angle_beta   90.00
_cell.angle_gamma   90.00
#
_symmetry.space_group_name_H-M   'P 1'
#
loop_
_entity.id
_entity.type
_entity.pdbx_description
1 polymer ?
#
loop_
_entity_poly.entity_id
_entity_poly.type
_entity_poly.pdbx_seq_one_letter_code
_entity_poly.pdbx_strand_id
1 'polypeptide(L)'
;MSTYVVQGLAYFATHPRLWLSTLCPLLLTLIVAITSVVVLFSVALVPQAEGLEDAGVAKWLSWLLAVMLVLVEIFLVTLIYNLVIMGCYQDKVFEQVMVARGFKEMVEDEDRHAGCVRACRSCCRVSLWLRLILLIVTLPLNLIPIIGSIIYAWLNGTILAWEYHLLYFEFKNFNYAQQKAFVKEHKVQYSSFGMQALLMEMIPGVGSIFVFTNTVGAALMAAHFEEEERERTALQHGGVQPNYANTNAYNHGYVPSGGIV
;
A
#
# COMPACT_ATOMS: atom_id res chain seq x y z
N MET A 1 -17.87 -10.77 -5.28
CA MET A 1 -16.59 -11.04 -4.59
C MET A 1 -15.56 -10.11 -5.17
N SER A 2 -14.74 -9.44 -4.34
CA SER A 2 -13.64 -8.62 -4.85
C SER A 2 -12.67 -9.52 -5.62
N THR A 3 -12.40 -9.18 -6.89
CA THR A 3 -11.44 -9.88 -7.76
C THR A 3 -10.13 -9.11 -7.90
N TYR A 4 -9.94 -8.03 -7.13
CA TYR A 4 -8.82 -7.11 -7.26
C TYR A 4 -7.46 -7.75 -7.00
N VAL A 5 -7.37 -8.79 -6.16
CA VAL A 5 -6.12 -9.54 -5.97
C VAL A 5 -5.70 -10.27 -7.25
N VAL A 6 -6.64 -10.94 -7.91
CA VAL A 6 -6.40 -11.65 -9.17
C VAL A 6 -6.12 -10.65 -10.31
N GLN A 7 -6.88 -9.56 -10.36
CA GLN A 7 -6.65 -8.49 -11.32
C GLN A 7 -5.28 -7.83 -11.10
N GLY A 8 -4.86 -7.61 -9.86
CA GLY A 8 -3.55 -7.08 -9.52
C GLY A 8 -2.43 -8.01 -9.98
N LEU A 9 -2.56 -9.32 -9.76
CA LEU A 9 -1.62 -10.31 -10.26
C LEU A 9 -1.55 -10.33 -11.79
N ALA A 10 -2.69 -10.33 -12.48
CA ALA A 10 -2.76 -10.34 -13.94
C ALA A 10 -2.22 -9.04 -14.55
N TYR A 11 -2.53 -7.89 -13.94
CA TYR A 11 -2.02 -6.59 -14.35
C TYR A 11 -0.51 -6.49 -14.15
N PHE A 12 -0.03 -6.95 -12.99
CA PHE A 12 1.40 -7.04 -12.71
C PHE A 12 2.11 -7.93 -13.73
N ALA A 13 1.55 -9.09 -14.07
CA ALA A 13 2.14 -10.01 -15.04
C ALA A 13 2.22 -9.44 -16.47
N THR A 14 1.28 -8.58 -16.86
CA THR A 14 1.21 -8.00 -18.21
C THR A 14 2.02 -6.72 -18.38
N HIS A 15 2.46 -6.07 -17.30
CA HIS A 15 3.21 -4.81 -17.34
C HIS A 15 4.66 -4.99 -16.83
N PRO A 16 5.61 -5.37 -17.71
CA PRO A 16 7.00 -5.64 -17.32
C PRO A 16 7.73 -4.43 -16.72
N ARG A 17 7.26 -3.20 -16.99
CA ARG A 17 7.78 -1.98 -16.37
C ARG A 17 7.64 -2.00 -14.84
N LEU A 18 6.58 -2.63 -14.32
CA LEU A 18 6.36 -2.76 -12.87
C LEU A 18 7.35 -3.74 -12.24
N TRP A 19 7.79 -4.76 -12.98
CA TRP A 19 8.73 -5.76 -12.46
C TRP A 19 10.08 -5.15 -12.13
N LEU A 20 10.54 -4.17 -12.91
CA LEU A 20 11.78 -3.45 -12.62
C LEU A 20 11.66 -2.63 -11.32
N SER A 21 10.51 -1.97 -11.12
CA SER A 21 10.18 -1.24 -9.90
C SER A 21 10.14 -2.17 -8.66
N THR A 22 9.74 -3.44 -8.83
CA THR A 22 9.66 -4.45 -7.76
C THR A 22 10.96 -5.22 -7.53
N LEU A 23 11.74 -5.50 -8.58
CA LEU A 23 13.01 -6.23 -8.46
C LEU A 23 14.09 -5.36 -7.80
N CYS A 24 14.08 -4.06 -8.07
CA CYS A 24 15.01 -3.09 -7.47
C CYS A 24 15.03 -3.13 -5.93
N PRO A 25 13.91 -2.97 -5.19
CA PRO A 25 13.90 -3.04 -3.73
C PRO A 25 14.29 -4.41 -3.20
N LEU A 26 13.94 -5.49 -3.90
CA LEU A 26 14.30 -6.85 -3.51
C LEU A 26 15.82 -7.05 -3.57
N LEU A 27 16.45 -6.62 -4.66
CA LEU A 27 17.90 -6.65 -4.81
C LEU A 27 18.61 -5.74 -3.80
N LEU A 28 18.06 -4.55 -3.54
CA LEU A 28 18.62 -3.64 -2.54
C LEU A 28 18.55 -4.25 -1.13
N THR A 29 17.42 -4.89 -0.78
CA THR A 29 17.26 -5.59 0.50
C THR A 29 18.27 -6.73 0.64
N LEU A 30 18.54 -7.48 -0.44
CA LEU A 30 19.56 -8.52 -0.47
C LEU A 30 20.96 -7.94 -0.23
N ILE A 31 21.30 -6.82 -0.89
CA ILE A 31 22.59 -6.14 -0.72
C ILE A 31 22.76 -5.67 0.73
N VAL A 32 21.73 -5.08 1.32
CA VAL A 32 21.76 -4.63 2.73
C VAL A 32 21.89 -5.80 3.67
N ALA A 33 21.17 -6.90 3.45
CA ALA A 33 21.31 -8.12 4.24
C ALA A 33 22.75 -8.66 4.21
N ILE A 34 23.34 -8.83 3.02
CA ILE A 34 24.72 -9.30 2.86
C ILE A 34 25.70 -8.34 3.53
N THR A 35 25.55 -7.02 3.30
CA THR A 35 26.42 -6.00 3.88
C THR A 35 26.34 -6.01 5.41
N SER A 36 25.13 -6.11 5.97
CA SER A 36 24.92 -6.16 7.42
C SER A 36 25.59 -7.37 8.05
N VAL A 37 25.52 -8.53 7.41
CA VAL A 37 26.22 -9.75 7.86
C VAL A 37 27.72 -9.51 7.88
N VAL A 38 28.29 -9.06 6.76
CA VAL A 38 29.75 -8.86 6.65
C VAL A 38 30.26 -7.85 7.67
N VAL A 39 29.58 -6.70 7.79
CA VAL A 39 30.01 -5.62 8.68
C VAL A 39 29.85 -6.00 10.14
N LEU A 40 28.71 -6.56 10.56
CA LEU A 40 28.48 -6.88 11.97
C LEU A 40 29.34 -8.04 12.45
N PHE A 41 29.55 -9.08 11.63
CA PHE A 41 30.47 -10.16 12.00
C PHE A 41 31.94 -9.71 12.03
N SER A 42 32.35 -8.78 11.16
CA SER A 42 33.75 -8.33 11.14
C SER A 42 34.07 -7.28 12.20
N VAL A 43 33.11 -6.39 12.52
CA VAL A 43 33.35 -5.24 13.40
C VAL A 43 32.73 -5.42 14.78
N ALA A 44 31.54 -6.00 14.89
CA ALA A 44 30.79 -6.03 16.15
C ALA A 44 31.03 -7.29 16.98
N LEU A 45 31.33 -8.43 16.34
CA LEU A 45 31.49 -9.72 17.03
C LEU A 45 32.57 -9.69 18.12
N VAL A 46 33.77 -9.20 17.81
CA VAL A 46 34.90 -9.20 18.75
C VAL A 46 34.65 -8.25 19.93
N PRO A 47 34.27 -6.98 19.71
CA PRO A 47 33.94 -6.08 20.82
C PRO A 47 32.78 -6.55 21.70
N GLN A 48 31.78 -7.23 21.14
CA GLN A 48 30.67 -7.79 21.92
C GLN A 48 31.12 -8.96 22.79
N ALA A 49 31.98 -9.85 22.27
CA ALA A 49 32.53 -10.96 23.04
C ALA A 49 33.39 -10.44 24.20
N GLU A 50 34.28 -9.47 23.94
CA GLU A 50 35.11 -8.83 24.97
C GLU A 50 34.26 -8.12 26.03
N GLY A 51 33.24 -7.34 25.61
CA GLY A 51 32.34 -6.68 26.55
C GLY A 51 31.55 -7.64 27.45
N LEU A 52 31.24 -8.84 26.96
CA LEU A 52 30.62 -9.91 27.77
C LEU A 52 31.63 -10.58 28.72
N GLU A 53 32.87 -10.77 28.29
CA GLU A 53 33.96 -11.24 29.16
C GLU A 53 34.23 -10.26 30.31
N ASP A 54 34.28 -8.96 30.00
CA ASP A 54 34.44 -7.89 31.00
C ASP A 54 33.28 -7.82 32.00
N ALA A 55 32.07 -8.21 31.56
CA ALA A 55 30.90 -8.33 32.42
C ALA A 55 30.92 -9.58 33.33
N GLY A 56 31.98 -10.41 33.25
CA GLY A 56 32.18 -11.59 34.09
C GLY A 56 31.63 -12.90 33.51
N VAL A 57 31.26 -12.93 32.23
CA VAL A 57 30.80 -14.15 31.56
C VAL A 57 32.00 -15.01 31.16
N ALA A 58 31.88 -16.35 31.30
CA ALA A 58 32.94 -17.26 30.89
C ALA A 58 33.25 -17.12 29.39
N LYS A 59 34.53 -17.05 29.01
CA LYS A 59 35.01 -16.84 27.63
C LYS A 59 34.23 -17.60 26.56
N TRP A 60 34.11 -18.92 26.69
CA TRP A 60 33.40 -19.73 25.68
C TRP A 60 31.91 -19.35 25.53
N LEU A 61 31.27 -18.92 26.63
CA LEU A 61 29.88 -18.49 26.66
C LEU A 61 29.73 -17.06 26.11
N SER A 62 30.70 -16.17 26.35
CA SER A 62 30.73 -14.82 25.79
C SER A 62 30.75 -14.84 24.26
N TRP A 63 31.59 -15.69 23.66
CA TRP A 63 31.62 -15.84 22.20
C TRP A 63 30.30 -16.39 21.62
N LEU A 64 29.68 -17.36 22.31
CA LEU A 64 28.39 -17.91 21.88
C LEU A 64 27.26 -16.86 21.98
N LEU A 65 27.22 -16.08 23.06
CA LEU A 65 26.24 -15.01 23.25
C LEU A 65 26.47 -13.85 22.26
N ALA A 66 27.72 -13.49 21.99
CA ALA A 66 28.07 -12.47 21.00
C ALA A 66 27.57 -12.85 19.59
N VAL A 67 27.74 -14.11 19.16
CA VAL A 67 27.17 -14.57 17.88
C VAL A 67 25.65 -14.42 17.86
N MET A 68 24.95 -14.79 18.94
CA MET A 68 23.50 -14.64 19.02
C MET A 68 23.06 -13.17 18.97
N LEU A 69 23.78 -12.26 19.64
CA LEU A 69 23.54 -10.83 19.60
C LEU A 69 23.74 -10.25 18.19
N VAL A 70 24.84 -10.58 17.52
CA VAL A 70 25.09 -10.18 16.12
C VAL A 70 23.97 -10.67 15.21
N LEU A 71 23.49 -11.91 15.36
CA LEU A 71 22.36 -12.42 14.58
C LEU A 71 21.07 -11.62 14.81
N VAL A 72 20.78 -11.24 16.06
CA VAL A 72 19.64 -10.38 16.39
C VAL A 72 19.82 -8.99 15.79
N GLU A 73 21.00 -8.39 15.86
CA GLU A 73 21.30 -7.09 15.26
C GLU A 73 21.12 -7.10 13.74
N ILE A 74 21.63 -8.14 13.05
CA ILE A 74 21.43 -8.33 11.61
C ILE A 74 19.94 -8.40 11.27
N PHE A 75 19.18 -9.17 12.06
CA PHE A 75 17.73 -9.28 11.89
C PHE A 75 17.05 -7.92 12.08
N LEU A 76 17.40 -7.17 13.13
CA LEU A 76 16.82 -5.86 13.41
C LEU A 76 17.15 -4.83 12.32
N VAL A 77 18.41 -4.76 11.87
CA VAL A 77 18.83 -3.85 10.80
C VAL A 77 18.08 -4.16 9.51
N THR A 78 18.02 -5.44 9.12
CA THR A 78 17.31 -5.88 7.91
C THR A 78 15.81 -5.62 8.01
N LEU A 79 15.22 -5.86 9.18
CA LEU A 79 13.80 -5.59 9.45
C LEU A 79 13.49 -4.10 9.34
N ILE A 80 14.27 -3.23 10.00
CA ILE A 80 14.08 -1.78 9.97
C ILE A 80 14.22 -1.26 8.53
N TYR A 81 15.26 -1.70 7.82
CA TYR A 81 15.48 -1.34 6.42
C TYR A 81 14.28 -1.71 5.55
N ASN A 82 13.80 -2.96 5.65
CA ASN A 82 12.64 -3.45 4.90
C ASN A 82 11.39 -2.63 5.24
N LEU A 83 11.12 -2.35 6.52
CA LEU A 83 9.94 -1.59 6.95
C LEU A 83 9.89 -0.16 6.38
N VAL A 84 11.04 0.51 6.27
CA VAL A 84 11.11 1.89 5.74
C VAL A 84 11.04 1.89 4.21
N ILE A 85 11.86 1.04 3.58
CA ILE A 85 12.04 1.08 2.13
C ILE A 85 10.86 0.47 1.40
N MET A 86 10.34 -0.66 1.88
CA MET A 86 9.23 -1.34 1.22
C MET A 86 8.01 -0.44 1.06
N GLY A 87 7.67 0.35 2.09
CA GLY A 87 6.56 1.32 2.02
C GLY A 87 6.73 2.32 0.89
N CYS A 88 7.92 2.92 0.75
CA CYS A 88 8.21 3.86 -0.34
C CYS A 88 8.08 3.23 -1.73
N TYR A 89 8.44 1.95 -1.88
CA TYR A 89 8.30 1.25 -3.17
C TYR A 89 6.86 0.83 -3.46
N GLN A 90 6.08 0.49 -2.42
CA GLN A 90 4.64 0.27 -2.57
C GLN A 90 3.95 1.54 -3.06
N ASP A 91 4.25 2.69 -2.46
CA ASP A 91 3.68 3.98 -2.86
C ASP A 91 3.98 4.30 -4.34
N LYS A 92 5.23 4.12 -4.78
CA LYS A 92 5.62 4.32 -6.18
C LYS A 92 4.87 3.40 -7.16
N VAL A 93 4.66 2.13 -6.79
CA VAL A 93 3.91 1.19 -7.62
C VAL A 93 2.43 1.59 -7.68
N PHE A 94 1.87 2.03 -6.55
CA PHE A 94 0.51 2.50 -6.45
C PHE A 94 0.28 3.73 -7.34
N GLU A 95 1.15 4.74 -7.24
CA GLU A 95 1.14 5.96 -8.07
C GLU A 95 1.22 5.62 -9.57
N GLN A 96 2.13 4.73 -9.97
CA GLN A 96 2.27 4.31 -11.36
C GLN A 96 0.98 3.70 -11.92
N VAL A 97 0.27 2.91 -11.12
CA VAL A 97 -1.00 2.29 -11.52
C VAL A 97 -2.11 3.34 -11.60
N MET A 98 -2.19 4.27 -10.65
CA MET A 98 -3.15 5.38 -10.68
C MET A 98 -2.96 6.29 -11.91
N VAL A 99 -1.71 6.62 -12.24
CA VAL A 99 -1.36 7.37 -13.45
C VAL A 99 -1.77 6.59 -14.70
N ALA A 100 -1.50 5.28 -14.76
CA ALA A 100 -1.87 4.42 -15.89
C ALA A 100 -3.39 4.30 -16.06
N ARG A 101 -4.17 4.46 -14.98
CA ARG A 101 -5.64 4.49 -14.98
C ARG A 101 -6.23 5.88 -15.28
N GLY A 102 -5.40 6.90 -15.51
CA GLY A 102 -5.86 8.24 -15.89
C GLY A 102 -6.08 9.21 -14.72
N PHE A 103 -5.60 8.88 -13.52
CA PHE A 103 -5.68 9.72 -12.33
C PHE A 103 -4.38 10.50 -12.06
N LYS A 104 -3.70 10.92 -13.14
CA LYS A 104 -2.39 11.58 -13.05
C LYS A 104 -2.41 12.88 -12.24
N GLU A 105 -3.44 13.71 -12.42
CA GLU A 105 -3.55 15.01 -11.73
C GLU A 105 -3.63 14.86 -10.20
N MET A 106 -4.33 13.82 -9.73
CA MET A 106 -4.47 13.51 -8.31
C MET A 106 -3.12 13.14 -7.68
N VAL A 107 -2.29 12.40 -8.42
CA VAL A 107 -0.95 12.00 -7.96
C VAL A 107 0.00 13.20 -7.94
N GLU A 108 -0.01 14.00 -9.01
CA GLU A 108 0.89 15.16 -9.13
C GLU A 108 0.58 16.27 -8.12
N ASP A 109 -0.69 16.49 -7.78
CA ASP A 109 -1.04 17.50 -6.79
C ASP A 109 -0.58 17.10 -5.38
N GLU A 110 -0.66 15.82 -5.02
CA GLU A 110 -0.15 15.34 -3.74
C GLU A 110 1.40 15.38 -3.68
N ASP A 111 2.09 14.94 -4.73
CA ASP A 111 3.57 14.96 -4.76
C ASP A 111 4.16 16.35 -4.55
N ARG A 112 3.44 17.38 -5.02
CA ARG A 112 3.81 18.79 -4.85
C ARG A 112 3.70 19.26 -3.38
N HIS A 113 2.81 18.67 -2.59
CA HIS A 113 2.55 19.08 -1.20
C HIS A 113 3.25 18.19 -0.17
N ALA A 114 3.55 16.92 -0.47
CA ALA A 114 3.92 15.93 0.53
C ALA A 114 5.31 15.27 0.37
N GLY A 115 6.08 15.54 -0.69
CA GLY A 115 7.29 14.77 -1.02
C GLY A 115 8.34 14.62 0.11
N CYS A 116 8.61 15.68 0.88
CA CYS A 116 9.55 15.62 2.01
C CYS A 116 8.91 15.05 3.30
N VAL A 117 7.61 15.30 3.49
CA VAL A 117 6.83 14.82 4.64
C VAL A 117 6.59 13.31 4.54
N ARG A 118 6.41 12.75 3.33
CA ARG A 118 6.20 11.31 3.09
C ARG A 118 7.43 10.48 3.49
N ALA A 119 8.63 10.93 3.11
CA ALA A 119 9.89 10.29 3.51
C ALA A 119 10.12 10.36 5.04
N CYS A 120 9.81 11.52 5.66
CA CYS A 120 10.00 11.71 7.10
C CYS A 120 8.92 10.99 7.93
N ARG A 121 7.67 10.91 7.43
CA ARG A 121 6.55 10.18 8.04
C ARG A 121 6.72 8.66 7.91
N SER A 122 7.36 8.18 6.85
CA SER A 122 7.77 6.78 6.71
C SER A 122 8.84 6.40 7.75
N CYS A 123 9.82 7.28 8.01
CA CYS A 123 10.80 7.11 9.09
C CYS A 123 10.21 7.22 10.51
N CYS A 124 9.25 8.12 10.74
CA CYS A 124 8.66 8.40 12.06
C CYS A 124 7.27 7.77 12.27
N ARG A 125 6.88 6.80 11.44
CA ARG A 125 5.53 6.24 11.51
C ARG A 125 5.36 5.51 12.85
N VAL A 126 4.29 5.90 13.55
CA VAL A 126 3.66 5.23 14.70
C VAL A 126 3.44 3.72 14.47
N SER A 127 3.65 3.21 13.25
CA SER A 127 3.61 1.79 12.90
C SER A 127 4.78 0.94 13.36
N LEU A 128 5.96 1.46 13.71
CA LEU A 128 7.06 0.58 14.16
C LEU A 128 6.73 -0.09 15.50
N TRP A 129 6.30 0.71 16.48
CA TRP A 129 5.86 0.19 17.78
C TRP A 129 4.58 -0.65 17.66
N LEU A 130 3.61 -0.22 16.85
CA LEU A 130 2.38 -0.98 16.63
C LEU A 130 2.66 -2.33 15.93
N ARG A 131 3.50 -2.36 14.88
CA ARG A 131 3.89 -3.59 14.18
C ARG A 131 4.74 -4.50 15.07
N LEU A 132 5.60 -3.94 15.93
CA LEU A 132 6.39 -4.72 16.89
C LEU A 132 5.51 -5.35 17.97
N ILE A 133 4.55 -4.60 18.52
CA ILE A 133 3.55 -5.12 19.46
C ILE A 133 2.69 -6.18 18.78
N LEU A 134 2.24 -5.94 17.55
CA LEU A 134 1.42 -6.89 16.80
C LEU A 134 2.20 -8.15 16.44
N LEU A 135 3.50 -8.06 16.12
CA LEU A 135 4.40 -9.20 15.95
C LEU A 135 4.50 -10.04 17.23
N ILE A 136 4.70 -9.40 18.38
CA ILE A 136 4.78 -10.08 19.68
C ILE A 136 3.44 -10.75 20.03
N VAL A 137 2.31 -10.06 19.78
CA VAL A 137 0.95 -10.56 20.08
C VAL A 137 0.51 -11.67 19.11
N THR A 138 0.99 -11.67 17.87
CA THR A 138 0.63 -12.67 16.85
C THR A 138 1.58 -13.87 16.78
N LEU A 139 2.72 -13.81 17.46
CA LEU A 139 3.68 -14.91 17.58
C LEU A 139 3.04 -16.22 18.10
N PRO A 140 2.19 -16.20 19.15
CA PRO A 140 1.47 -17.39 19.62
C PRO A 140 0.42 -17.91 18.63
N LEU A 141 -0.10 -17.04 17.76
CA LEU A 141 -1.13 -17.38 16.78
C LEU A 141 -0.56 -18.16 15.58
N ASN A 142 0.74 -17.99 15.29
CA ASN A 142 1.45 -18.74 14.24
C ASN A 142 1.79 -20.19 14.64
N LEU A 143 1.48 -20.61 15.87
CA LEU A 143 1.78 -21.95 16.38
C LEU A 143 0.87 -23.05 15.78
N ILE A 144 -0.26 -22.68 15.15
CA ILE A 144 -1.17 -23.60 14.45
C ILE A 144 -1.16 -23.27 12.96
N PRO A 145 -0.32 -23.94 12.16
CA PRO A 145 -0.24 -23.67 10.73
C PRO A 145 -1.58 -23.92 10.03
N ILE A 146 -1.87 -23.10 9.01
CA ILE A 146 -3.05 -23.17 8.13
C ILE A 146 -4.34 -22.66 8.79
N ILE A 147 -4.82 -23.25 9.89
CA ILE A 147 -6.08 -22.82 10.51
C ILE A 147 -5.92 -21.45 11.17
N GLY A 148 -4.81 -21.25 11.91
CA GLY A 148 -4.49 -19.95 12.51
C GLY A 148 -4.34 -18.87 11.45
N SER A 149 -3.71 -19.19 10.33
CA SER A 149 -3.51 -18.28 9.18
C SER A 149 -4.83 -17.84 8.55
N ILE A 150 -5.78 -18.75 8.35
CA ILE A 150 -7.10 -18.43 7.77
C ILE A 150 -7.92 -17.55 8.72
N ILE A 151 -7.96 -17.88 10.01
CA ILE A 151 -8.67 -17.09 11.02
C ILE A 151 -8.04 -15.70 11.12
N TYR A 152 -6.71 -15.63 11.14
CA TYR A 152 -5.97 -14.38 11.16
C TYR A 152 -6.28 -13.51 9.92
N ALA A 153 -6.34 -14.11 8.73
CA ALA A 153 -6.73 -13.42 7.50
C ALA A 153 -8.15 -12.89 7.53
N TRP A 154 -9.07 -13.66 8.10
CA TRP A 154 -10.45 -13.22 8.27
C TRP A 154 -10.57 -12.04 9.25
N LEU A 155 -9.83 -12.04 10.35
CA LEU A 155 -9.86 -10.98 11.36
C LEU A 155 -9.13 -9.71 10.92
N ASN A 156 -7.97 -9.86 10.26
CA ASN A 156 -7.08 -8.74 9.94
C ASN A 156 -7.17 -8.26 8.49
N GLY A 157 -7.87 -8.97 7.61
CA GLY A 157 -7.96 -8.61 6.20
C GLY A 157 -8.45 -7.18 5.98
N THR A 158 -9.48 -6.73 6.71
CA THR A 158 -9.98 -5.34 6.59
C THR A 158 -8.90 -4.31 6.96
N ILE A 159 -8.09 -4.60 7.97
CA ILE A 159 -7.00 -3.71 8.42
C ILE A 159 -5.90 -3.66 7.36
N LEU A 160 -5.52 -4.81 6.80
CA LEU A 160 -4.53 -4.87 5.71
C LEU A 160 -5.01 -4.08 4.48
N ALA A 161 -6.26 -4.26 4.08
CA ALA A 161 -6.85 -3.53 2.96
C ALA A 161 -6.86 -2.01 3.19
N TRP A 162 -7.13 -1.58 4.43
CA TRP A 162 -7.01 -0.17 4.80
C TRP A 162 -5.56 0.29 4.68
N GLU A 163 -4.59 -0.48 5.18
CA GLU A 163 -3.17 -0.13 5.08
C GLU A 163 -2.72 0.08 3.62
N TYR A 164 -3.16 -0.80 2.71
CA TYR A 164 -2.92 -0.66 1.27
C TYR A 164 -3.54 0.59 0.62
N HIS A 165 -4.55 1.20 1.24
CA HIS A 165 -5.25 2.39 0.76
C HIS A 165 -4.85 3.67 1.49
N LEU A 166 -3.86 3.64 2.38
CA LEU A 166 -3.43 4.85 3.08
C LEU A 166 -3.00 5.95 2.10
N LEU A 167 -2.25 5.61 1.04
CA LEU A 167 -1.85 6.59 0.03
C LEU A 167 -3.03 7.15 -0.76
N TYR A 168 -4.02 6.31 -1.10
CA TYR A 168 -5.26 6.78 -1.71
C TYR A 168 -6.01 7.77 -0.82
N PHE A 169 -6.06 7.51 0.49
CA PHE A 169 -6.65 8.45 1.44
C PHE A 169 -5.84 9.72 1.64
N GLU A 170 -4.51 9.66 1.45
CA GLU A 170 -3.65 10.84 1.39
C GLU A 170 -4.00 11.69 0.16
N PHE A 171 -4.13 11.10 -1.04
CA PHE A 171 -4.57 11.82 -2.24
C PHE A 171 -5.91 12.54 -2.06
N LYS A 172 -6.83 11.94 -1.30
CA LYS A 172 -8.14 12.52 -0.99
C LYS A 172 -8.13 13.48 0.20
N ASN A 173 -6.97 13.67 0.85
CA ASN A 173 -6.81 14.46 2.07
C ASN A 173 -7.76 14.04 3.21
N PHE A 174 -8.05 12.73 3.32
CA PHE A 174 -8.98 12.20 4.31
C PHE A 174 -8.33 12.11 5.70
N ASN A 175 -9.02 12.67 6.70
CA ASN A 175 -8.70 12.44 8.10
C ASN A 175 -9.09 11.02 8.56
N TYR A 176 -8.59 10.58 9.72
CA TYR A 176 -8.84 9.22 10.22
C TYR A 176 -10.32 8.87 10.37
N ALA A 177 -11.17 9.83 10.75
CA ALA A 177 -12.62 9.60 10.88
C ALA A 177 -13.28 9.37 9.50
N GLN A 178 -12.88 10.13 8.49
CA GLN A 178 -13.33 9.97 7.10
C GLN A 178 -12.86 8.64 6.51
N GLN A 179 -11.60 8.26 6.74
CA GLN A 179 -11.07 6.96 6.33
C GLN A 179 -11.89 5.82 6.95
N LYS A 180 -12.13 5.88 8.27
CA LYS A 180 -12.93 4.86 8.96
C LYS A 180 -14.37 4.78 8.42
N ALA A 181 -14.98 5.92 8.11
CA ALA A 181 -16.31 5.96 7.51
C ALA A 181 -16.31 5.32 6.11
N PHE A 182 -15.34 5.67 5.27
CA PHE A 182 -15.19 5.11 3.92
C PHE A 182 -14.98 3.60 3.94
N VAL A 183 -14.08 3.10 4.80
CA VAL A 183 -13.83 1.66 4.95
C VAL A 183 -15.06 0.94 5.50
N LYS A 184 -15.83 1.57 6.39
CA LYS A 184 -17.07 0.99 6.93
C LYS A 184 -18.16 0.89 5.86
N GLU A 185 -18.29 1.89 5.00
CA GLU A 185 -19.22 1.88 3.87
C GLU A 185 -18.87 0.76 2.87
N HIS A 186 -17.59 0.55 2.62
CA HIS A 186 -17.07 -0.44 1.66
C HIS A 186 -16.58 -1.74 2.35
N LYS A 187 -17.10 -2.06 3.55
CA LYS A 187 -16.57 -3.13 4.43
C LYS A 187 -16.40 -4.49 3.72
N VAL A 188 -17.36 -4.87 2.87
CA VAL A 188 -17.32 -6.16 2.16
C VAL A 188 -16.18 -6.21 1.16
N GLN A 189 -15.94 -5.12 0.42
CA GLN A 189 -14.86 -5.04 -0.57
C GLN A 189 -13.49 -5.05 0.13
N TYR A 190 -13.32 -4.24 1.19
CA TYR A 190 -12.09 -4.21 1.99
C TYR A 190 -11.80 -5.55 2.67
N SER A 191 -12.80 -6.14 3.32
CA SER A 191 -12.61 -7.42 4.02
C SER A 191 -12.24 -8.54 3.05
N SER A 192 -12.94 -8.66 1.92
CA SER A 192 -12.66 -9.71 0.93
C SER A 192 -11.33 -9.52 0.22
N PHE A 193 -11.00 -8.30 -0.20
CA PHE A 193 -9.70 -7.97 -0.79
C PHE A 193 -8.56 -8.28 0.18
N GLY A 194 -8.65 -7.75 1.41
CA GLY A 194 -7.58 -7.91 2.37
C GLY A 194 -7.41 -9.33 2.88
N MET A 195 -8.49 -10.11 3.00
CA MET A 195 -8.38 -11.54 3.32
C MET A 195 -7.60 -12.30 2.24
N GLN A 196 -7.92 -12.08 0.96
CA GLN A 196 -7.22 -12.71 -0.15
C GLN A 196 -5.76 -12.26 -0.22
N ALA A 197 -5.51 -10.96 -0.09
CA ALA A 197 -4.18 -10.37 -0.10
C ALA A 197 -3.28 -10.98 0.98
N LEU A 198 -3.78 -11.04 2.22
CA LEU A 198 -3.05 -11.59 3.35
C LEU A 198 -2.74 -13.08 3.17
N LEU A 199 -3.67 -13.86 2.62
CA LEU A 199 -3.45 -15.28 2.33
C LEU A 199 -2.34 -15.49 1.31
N MET A 200 -2.23 -14.61 0.30
CA MET A 200 -1.12 -14.67 -0.67
C MET A 200 0.21 -14.29 -0.04
N GLU A 201 0.23 -13.25 0.80
CA GLU A 201 1.44 -12.81 1.51
C GLU A 201 1.97 -13.84 2.51
N MET A 202 1.10 -14.69 3.04
CA MET A 202 1.48 -15.79 3.92
C MET A 202 2.20 -16.94 3.22
N ILE A 203 2.23 -16.97 1.89
CA ILE A 203 2.91 -18.04 1.15
C ILE A 203 4.44 -17.84 1.30
N PRO A 204 5.15 -18.75 1.98
CA PRO A 204 6.58 -18.58 2.22
C PRO A 204 7.37 -18.56 0.91
N GLY A 205 8.43 -17.76 0.86
CA GLY A 205 9.31 -17.62 -0.31
C GLY A 205 8.80 -16.68 -1.41
N VAL A 206 7.48 -16.59 -1.62
CA VAL A 206 6.88 -15.74 -2.67
C VAL A 206 5.99 -14.62 -2.14
N GLY A 207 5.65 -14.63 -0.84
CA GLY A 207 4.82 -13.61 -0.19
C GLY A 207 5.27 -12.18 -0.44
N SER A 208 6.58 -11.92 -0.45
CA SER A 208 7.13 -10.59 -0.73
C SER A 208 6.80 -10.08 -2.14
N ILE A 209 6.65 -10.97 -3.13
CA ILE A 209 6.20 -10.60 -4.47
C ILE A 209 4.71 -10.23 -4.43
N PHE A 210 3.92 -11.03 -3.69
CA PHE A 210 2.49 -10.77 -3.55
C PHE A 210 2.17 -9.45 -2.87
N VAL A 211 3.05 -8.95 -1.99
CA VAL A 211 2.92 -7.59 -1.44
C VAL A 211 2.78 -6.54 -2.56
N PHE A 212 3.58 -6.65 -3.63
CA PHE A 212 3.52 -5.72 -4.76
C PHE A 212 2.32 -5.96 -5.66
N THR A 213 1.96 -7.23 -5.93
CA THR A 213 0.75 -7.52 -6.73
C THR A 213 -0.52 -7.07 -6.01
N ASN A 214 -0.53 -7.18 -4.68
CA ASN A 214 -1.60 -6.67 -3.82
C ASN A 214 -1.62 -5.14 -3.81
N THR A 215 -0.47 -4.46 -3.78
CA THR A 215 -0.40 -3.00 -3.99
C THR A 215 -1.02 -2.59 -5.33
N VAL A 216 -0.71 -3.30 -6.42
CA VAL A 216 -1.33 -3.05 -7.73
C VAL A 216 -2.85 -3.28 -7.65
N GLY A 217 -3.29 -4.38 -7.04
CA GLY A 217 -4.71 -4.68 -6.84
C GLY A 217 -5.45 -3.60 -6.04
N ALA A 218 -4.81 -3.07 -5.00
CA ALA A 218 -5.32 -1.95 -4.22
C ALA A 218 -5.44 -0.67 -5.07
N ALA A 219 -4.41 -0.34 -5.87
CA ALA A 219 -4.47 0.80 -6.76
C ALA A 219 -5.58 0.66 -7.82
N LEU A 220 -5.80 -0.55 -8.35
CA LEU A 220 -6.93 -0.83 -9.24
C LEU A 220 -8.29 -0.67 -8.53
N MET A 221 -8.39 -1.10 -7.27
CA MET A 221 -9.59 -0.90 -6.45
C MET A 221 -9.85 0.59 -6.20
N ALA A 222 -8.84 1.36 -5.86
CA ALA A 222 -8.93 2.81 -5.69
C ALA A 222 -9.36 3.52 -6.99
N ALA A 223 -8.76 3.16 -8.12
CA ALA A 223 -9.15 3.70 -9.42
C ALA A 223 -10.62 3.42 -9.74
N HIS A 224 -11.13 2.22 -9.46
CA HIS A 224 -12.55 1.90 -9.63
C HIS A 224 -13.46 2.75 -8.73
N PHE A 225 -13.08 3.01 -7.47
CA PHE A 225 -13.88 3.89 -6.60
C PHE A 225 -13.98 5.31 -7.14
N GLU A 226 -12.89 5.83 -7.70
CA GLU A 226 -12.90 7.15 -8.35
C GLU A 226 -13.72 7.18 -9.64
N GLU A 227 -13.66 6.11 -10.44
CA GLU A 227 -14.51 5.96 -11.63
C GLU A 227 -16.00 5.96 -11.24
N GLU A 228 -16.39 5.18 -10.23
CA GLU A 228 -17.77 5.15 -9.71
C GLU A 228 -18.22 6.52 -9.15
N GLU A 229 -17.33 7.24 -8.46
CA GLU A 229 -17.63 8.58 -7.94
C GLU A 229 -17.86 9.58 -9.07
N ARG A 230 -16.99 9.58 -10.09
CA ARG A 230 -17.14 10.43 -11.30
C ARG A 230 -18.44 10.16 -12.03
N GLU A 231 -18.82 8.89 -12.19
CA GLU A 231 -20.10 8.50 -12.80
C GLU A 231 -21.30 8.99 -11.99
N ARG A 232 -21.27 8.83 -10.66
CA ARG A 232 -22.35 9.34 -9.78
C ARG A 232 -22.48 10.86 -9.87
N THR A 233 -21.38 11.59 -9.85
CA THR A 233 -21.39 13.05 -10.00
C THR A 233 -21.92 13.47 -11.37
N ALA A 234 -21.52 12.77 -12.45
CA ALA A 234 -22.02 13.03 -13.80
C ALA A 234 -23.53 12.79 -13.93
N LEU A 235 -24.07 11.73 -13.32
CA LEU A 235 -25.51 11.47 -13.30
C LEU A 235 -26.29 12.51 -12.49
N GLN A 236 -25.73 12.99 -11.38
CA GLN A 236 -26.34 14.07 -10.58
C GLN A 236 -26.37 15.40 -11.34
N HIS A 237 -25.34 15.71 -12.13
CA HIS A 237 -25.26 16.95 -12.91
C HIS A 237 -26.00 16.85 -14.27
N GLY A 238 -26.11 15.65 -14.84
CA GLY A 238 -26.87 15.36 -16.07
C GLY A 238 -28.39 15.28 -15.87
N GLY A 239 -28.89 15.37 -14.62
CA GLY A 239 -30.31 15.42 -14.28
C GLY A 239 -30.96 16.80 -14.42
N VAL A 240 -30.21 17.86 -14.76
CA VAL A 240 -30.78 19.16 -15.11
C VAL A 240 -31.24 19.12 -16.58
N GLN A 241 -32.53 18.88 -16.79
CA GLN A 241 -33.16 18.94 -18.11
C GLN A 241 -32.85 20.27 -18.82
N PRO A 242 -32.47 20.28 -20.12
CA PRO A 242 -32.57 21.49 -20.92
C PRO A 242 -34.05 21.86 -21.01
N ASN A 243 -34.40 23.04 -20.49
CA ASN A 243 -35.74 23.58 -20.50
C ASN A 243 -36.16 23.92 -21.94
N TYR A 244 -36.74 22.97 -22.68
CA TYR A 244 -37.40 23.20 -23.97
C TYR A 244 -38.81 23.80 -23.78
N ALA A 245 -38.93 24.81 -22.92
CA ALA A 245 -40.17 25.54 -22.74
C ALA A 245 -39.92 27.04 -22.87
N ASN A 246 -39.53 27.50 -24.07
CA ASN A 246 -40.04 28.77 -24.59
C ASN A 246 -39.75 28.96 -26.09
N THR A 247 -40.68 28.60 -26.96
CA THR A 247 -40.96 29.36 -28.20
C THR A 247 -42.26 28.84 -28.79
N ASN A 248 -43.39 29.29 -28.26
CA ASN A 248 -44.69 29.32 -28.95
C ASN A 248 -45.54 30.45 -28.37
N ALA A 249 -45.09 31.70 -28.61
CA ALA A 249 -45.87 32.93 -28.62
C ALA A 249 -44.91 33.95 -29.27
N TYR A 250 -45.10 34.42 -30.50
CA TYR A 250 -46.27 35.10 -31.02
C TYR A 250 -46.43 34.82 -32.51
N ASN A 251 -47.64 34.36 -32.87
CA ASN A 251 -48.17 34.49 -34.21
C ASN A 251 -48.90 35.84 -34.26
N HIS A 252 -48.43 36.81 -35.05
CA HIS A 252 -49.29 37.87 -35.58
C HIS A 252 -48.67 38.53 -36.82
N GLY A 253 -49.27 38.20 -37.98
CA GLY A 253 -49.58 39.10 -39.09
C GLY A 253 -48.44 39.85 -39.78
N TYR A 254 -48.18 39.52 -41.05
CA TYR A 254 -48.54 40.34 -42.22
C TYR A 254 -47.81 39.79 -43.48
N VAL A 255 -48.59 39.40 -44.48
CA VAL A 255 -48.21 39.31 -45.91
C VAL A 255 -49.17 40.32 -46.57
N PRO A 256 -48.82 41.16 -47.57
CA PRO A 256 -48.01 40.80 -48.75
C PRO A 256 -47.13 41.92 -49.39
N SER A 257 -46.36 41.52 -50.42
CA SER A 257 -46.31 42.14 -51.77
C SER A 257 -44.92 42.61 -52.27
N GLY A 258 -44.49 42.05 -53.42
CA GLY A 258 -43.88 42.84 -54.51
C GLY A 258 -42.47 42.51 -55.01
N GLY A 259 -42.38 42.04 -56.27
CA GLY A 259 -41.25 42.19 -57.22
C GLY A 259 -40.14 41.13 -57.12
N ILE A 260 -39.87 40.23 -58.08
CA ILE A 260 -39.43 40.44 -59.49
C ILE A 260 -38.45 41.62 -59.60
N VAL A 261 -37.13 41.34 -59.66
CA VAL A 261 -36.33 41.20 -60.90
C VAL A 261 -35.14 40.29 -60.59
#